data_AF-A0A0K8J3D1-F1
#
_entry.id   AF-A0A0K8J3D1-F1
#
_cell.length_a   1.000
_cell.length_b   1.000
_cell.length_c   1.000
_cell.angle_alpha   90.00
_cell.angle_beta   90.00
_cell.angle_gamma   90.00
#
_symmetry.space_group_name_H-M   'P 1'
#
loop_
_entity.id
_entity.type
_entity.pdbx_description
1 polymer ?
#
loop_
_entity_poly.entity_id
_entity_poly.type
_entity_poly.pdbx_seq_one_letter_code
_entity_poly.pdbx_strand_id
1 'polypeptide(L)'
;MIKIIDAKADLSIQVHPDDEYAALVENGSFGKTECWYILDCDKDAKIVIGHNAKDKEELKAMIKDKKWDDLIRLSPIKKGDFF
;
A
#
# COMPACT_ATOMS: atom_id res chain seq x y z
N MET A 1 -1.94 -10.37 -13.27
CA MET A 1 -1.88 -11.53 -12.35
C MET A 1 -3.06 -11.41 -11.39
N ILE A 2 -3.72 -12.51 -11.01
CA ILE A 2 -4.83 -12.50 -10.03
C ILE A 2 -4.38 -13.33 -8.82
N LYS A 3 -4.66 -12.84 -7.61
CA LYS A 3 -4.35 -13.52 -6.34
C LYS A 3 -5.54 -13.45 -5.40
N ILE A 4 -5.68 -14.47 -4.54
CA ILE A 4 -6.50 -14.44 -3.34
C ILE A 4 -5.53 -14.36 -2.16
N ILE A 5 -5.69 -13.37 -1.30
CA ILE A 5 -4.79 -13.08 -0.19
C ILE A 5 -5.59 -13.17 1.11
N ASP A 6 -5.07 -13.96 2.06
CA ASP A 6 -5.56 -14.02 3.44
C ASP A 6 -4.59 -13.25 4.35
N ALA A 7 -4.96 -12.03 4.71
CA ALA A 7 -4.16 -11.14 5.55
C ALA A 7 -4.45 -11.38 7.04
N LYS A 8 -4.04 -12.54 7.56
CA LYS A 8 -4.22 -12.91 8.98
C LYS A 8 -3.52 -11.97 9.96
N ALA A 9 -2.49 -11.27 9.51
CA ALA A 9 -1.78 -10.23 10.22
C ALA A 9 -1.46 -9.07 9.26
N ASP A 10 -1.07 -7.92 9.82
CA ASP A 10 -0.69 -6.76 9.03
C ASP A 10 0.42 -7.11 8.03
N LEU A 11 0.17 -6.77 6.76
CA LEU A 11 1.18 -6.88 5.70
C LEU A 11 2.16 -5.71 5.80
N SER A 12 3.34 -5.88 5.21
CA SER A 12 4.31 -4.78 5.11
C SER A 12 3.74 -3.60 4.33
N ILE A 13 4.09 -2.37 4.73
CA ILE A 13 3.85 -1.16 3.92
C ILE A 13 4.71 -1.26 2.65
N GLN A 14 4.09 -1.09 1.49
CA GLN A 14 4.73 -1.26 0.19
C GLN A 14 4.37 -0.12 -0.77
N VAL A 15 5.25 0.13 -1.73
CA VAL A 15 4.97 0.91 -2.93
C VAL A 15 5.48 0.12 -4.13
N HIS A 16 4.69 0.07 -5.19
CA HIS A 16 5.09 -0.58 -6.42
C HIS A 16 5.58 0.46 -7.44
N PRO A 17 6.64 0.15 -8.20
CA PRO A 17 7.10 1.02 -9.26
C PRO A 17 6.13 1.01 -10.45
N ASP A 18 6.20 2.06 -11.25
CA ASP A 18 5.65 2.08 -12.61
C ASP A 18 6.53 1.27 -13.57
N ASP A 19 6.10 1.15 -14.82
CA ASP A 19 6.80 0.38 -15.85
C ASP A 19 8.18 0.98 -16.17
N GLU A 20 8.32 2.31 -16.19
CA GLU A 20 9.58 2.98 -16.51
C GLU A 20 10.64 2.67 -15.46
N TYR A 21 10.31 2.86 -14.18
CA TYR A 21 11.24 2.61 -13.09
C TYR A 21 11.55 1.11 -12.95
N ALA A 22 10.54 0.25 -13.06
CA ALA A 22 10.74 -1.21 -13.00
C ALA A 22 11.64 -1.72 -14.13
N ALA A 23 11.46 -1.25 -15.37
CA ALA A 23 12.30 -1.66 -16.48
C ALA A 23 13.78 -1.31 -16.25
N LEU A 24 14.03 -0.13 -15.65
CA LEU A 24 15.38 0.36 -15.36
C LEU A 24 16.07 -0.42 -14.22
N VAL A 25 15.35 -0.73 -13.14
CA VAL A 25 15.97 -1.24 -11.89
C VAL A 25 15.74 -2.73 -11.63
N GLU A 26 14.72 -3.33 -12.25
CA GLU A 26 14.31 -4.73 -12.05
C GLU A 26 14.54 -5.59 -13.32
N ASN A 27 15.63 -5.35 -14.05
CA ASN A 27 16.05 -6.12 -15.24
C ASN A 27 14.98 -6.22 -16.35
N GLY A 28 14.33 -5.11 -16.68
CA GLY A 28 13.29 -5.08 -17.72
C GLY A 28 11.93 -5.64 -17.28
N SER A 29 11.71 -5.83 -15.98
CA SER A 29 10.38 -6.22 -15.46
C SER A 29 9.36 -5.11 -15.71
N PHE A 30 8.09 -5.51 -15.78
CA PHE A 30 6.96 -4.57 -15.73
C PHE A 30 6.79 -4.02 -14.32
N GLY A 31 6.20 -2.83 -14.25
CA GLY A 31 5.70 -2.24 -13.02
C GLY A 31 4.51 -3.04 -12.48
N LYS A 32 4.00 -2.60 -11.33
CA LYS A 32 2.91 -3.31 -10.66
C LYS A 32 1.81 -2.36 -10.22
N THR A 33 0.95 -2.03 -11.17
CA THR A 33 -0.40 -1.53 -10.86
C THR A 33 -1.26 -2.68 -10.36
N GLU A 34 -2.00 -2.46 -9.29
CA GLU A 34 -2.90 -3.44 -8.71
C GLU A 34 -4.21 -2.80 -8.27
N CYS A 35 -5.19 -3.64 -7.97
CA CYS A 35 -6.45 -3.27 -7.35
C CYS A 35 -6.81 -4.34 -6.31
N TRP A 36 -7.64 -3.97 -5.35
CA TRP A 36 -8.09 -4.85 -4.28
C TRP A 36 -9.60 -4.93 -4.27
N TYR A 37 -10.12 -6.15 -4.25
CA TYR A 37 -11.53 -6.42 -3.97
C TYR A 37 -11.65 -7.13 -2.63
N ILE A 38 -12.39 -6.55 -1.69
CA ILE A 38 -12.52 -7.08 -0.33
C ILE A 38 -13.53 -8.23 -0.33
N LEU A 39 -13.04 -9.47 -0.41
CA LEU A 39 -13.88 -10.67 -0.37
C LEU A 39 -14.58 -10.86 0.98
N ASP A 40 -13.87 -10.58 2.08
CA ASP A 40 -14.38 -10.55 3.45
C ASP A 40 -13.42 -9.78 4.37
N CYS A 41 -13.92 -9.29 5.50
CA CYS A 41 -13.10 -8.65 6.52
C CYS A 41 -13.83 -8.53 7.87
N ASP A 42 -13.07 -8.32 8.95
CA ASP A 42 -13.63 -7.99 10.26
C ASP A 42 -14.35 -6.62 10.25
N LYS A 43 -15.25 -6.42 11.22
CA LYS A 43 -16.12 -5.23 11.28
C LYS A 43 -15.36 -3.90 11.33
N ASP A 44 -14.22 -3.87 12.01
CA ASP A 44 -13.42 -2.66 12.21
C ASP A 44 -12.12 -2.70 11.36
N ALA A 45 -12.10 -3.53 10.31
CA ALA A 45 -10.96 -3.68 9.43
C ALA A 45 -10.64 -2.38 8.68
N LYS A 46 -9.35 -2.18 8.43
CA LYS A 46 -8.82 -0.99 7.76
C LYS A 46 -7.77 -1.41 6.74
N ILE A 47 -7.62 -0.60 5.69
CA ILE A 47 -6.52 -0.71 4.73
C ILE A 47 -5.67 0.56 4.77
N VAL A 48 -4.36 0.41 4.59
CA VAL A 48 -3.43 1.54 4.46
C VAL A 48 -3.35 1.94 2.99
N ILE A 49 -3.80 3.14 2.63
CA ILE A 49 -3.73 3.68 1.26
C ILE A 49 -3.26 5.13 1.30
N GLY A 50 -2.03 5.36 0.85
CA GLY A 50 -1.41 6.68 0.79
C GLY A 50 -0.80 7.16 2.11
N HIS A 51 -0.25 8.38 2.07
CA HIS A 51 0.45 8.98 3.21
C HIS A 51 0.20 10.49 3.31
N ASN A 52 0.48 11.08 4.48
CA ASN A 52 0.26 12.49 4.79
C ASN A 52 1.45 13.42 4.51
N ALA A 53 2.65 12.88 4.24
CA ALA A 53 3.80 13.71 3.91
C ALA A 53 3.54 14.58 2.67
N LYS A 54 3.93 15.85 2.74
CA LYS A 54 3.73 16.88 1.71
C LYS A 54 4.72 16.76 0.56
N ASP A 55 5.93 16.28 0.87
CA ASP A 55 7.01 16.09 -0.08
C ASP A 55 7.88 14.88 0.29
N LYS A 56 8.86 14.60 -0.57
CA LYS A 56 9.75 13.44 -0.45
C LYS A 56 10.69 13.53 0.76
N GLU A 57 11.09 14.73 1.17
CA GLU A 57 12.00 14.91 2.30
C GLU A 57 11.26 14.72 3.63
N GLU A 58 10.04 15.25 3.74
CA GLU A 58 9.16 14.97 4.87
C GLU A 58 8.83 13.47 4.97
N LEU A 59 8.55 12.81 3.84
CA LEU A 59 8.31 11.35 3.81
C LEU A 59 9.50 10.57 4.38
N LYS A 60 10.73 10.87 3.92
CA LYS A 60 11.94 10.21 4.43
C LYS A 60 12.14 10.45 5.93
N ALA A 61 11.93 11.67 6.39
CA ALA A 61 12.07 12.03 7.79
C ALA A 61 11.07 11.27 8.68
N MET A 62 9.79 11.26 8.30
CA MET A 62 8.74 10.55 9.03
C MET A 62 8.98 9.03 9.08
N ILE A 63 9.46 8.43 7.98
CA ILE A 63 9.86 7.01 7.94
C ILE A 63 11.03 6.74 8.89
N LYS A 64 12.09 7.56 8.82
CA LYS A 64 13.28 7.42 9.66
C LYS A 64 12.94 7.52 11.15
N ASP A 65 12.06 8.45 11.48
CA ASP A 65 11.60 8.71 12.85
C ASP A 65 10.47 7.76 13.29
N LYS A 66 10.01 6.85 12.41
CA LYS A 66 8.94 5.88 12.66
C LYS A 66 7.61 6.50 13.08
N LYS A 67 7.27 7.67 12.52
CA LYS A 67 6.00 8.38 12.79
C LYS A 67 4.83 7.77 12.02
N TRP A 68 4.59 6.47 12.16
CA TRP A 68 3.64 5.73 11.32
C TRP A 68 2.21 6.22 11.46
N ASP A 69 1.75 6.46 12.69
CA ASP A 69 0.38 6.91 12.98
C ASP A 69 0.07 8.27 12.31
N ASP A 70 1.07 9.15 12.21
CA ASP A 70 0.95 10.43 11.52
C ASP A 70 1.15 10.30 10.00
N LEU A 71 2.01 9.37 9.58
CA LEU A 71 2.43 9.22 8.18
C LEU A 71 1.37 8.54 7.33
N ILE A 72 0.83 7.41 7.77
CA ILE A 72 -0.01 6.55 6.93
C ILE A 72 -1.48 6.96 7.01
N ARG A 73 -2.23 6.71 5.94
CA ARG A 73 -3.68 6.92 5.93
C ARG A 73 -4.40 5.59 6.03
N LEU A 74 -5.22 5.45 7.07
CA LEU A 74 -6.08 4.29 7.26
C LEU A 74 -7.47 4.61 6.70
N SER A 75 -7.93 3.78 5.77
CA SER A 75 -9.33 3.80 5.31
C SER A 75 -10.07 2.61 5.94
N PRO A 76 -11.26 2.82 6.54
CA PRO A 76 -12.12 1.70 6.92
C PRO A 76 -12.54 0.95 5.65
N ILE A 77 -12.71 -0.36 5.78
CA ILE A 77 -13.16 -1.24 4.68
C ILE A 77 -14.32 -2.11 5.12
N LYS A 78 -15.09 -2.58 4.15
CA LYS A 78 -16.11 -3.61 4.31
C LYS A 78 -16.09 -4.57 3.12
N LYS A 79 -16.72 -5.73 3.31
CA LYS A 79 -16.96 -6.69 2.23
C LYS A 79 -17.59 -6.02 1.00
N GLY A 80 -17.00 -6.29 -0.16
CA GLY A 80 -17.44 -5.78 -1.45
C GLY A 80 -16.82 -4.44 -1.86
N ASP A 81 -16.03 -3.79 -0.99
CA ASP A 81 -15.27 -2.59 -1.38
C ASP A 81 -14.23 -2.92 -2.46
N PHE A 82 -13.93 -1.93 -3.30
CA PHE A 82 -12.95 -2.00 -4.37
C PHE A 82 -12.03 -0.78 -4.35
N PHE A 83 -10.71 -1.01 -4.46
CA PHE A 83 -9.66 0.01 -4.45
C PHE A 83 -8.75 -0.15 -5.66
#